data_AF-A0A0L6JAH2-F1
#
_entry.id   AF-A0A0L6JAH2-F1
#
_cell.length_a   1.000
_cell.length_b   1.000
_cell.length_c   1.000
_cell.angle_alpha   90.00
_cell.angle_beta   90.00
_cell.angle_gamma   90.00
#
_symmetry.space_group_name_H-M   'P 1'
#
loop_
_entity.id
_entity.type
_entity.pdbx_description
1 polymer ?
#
loop_
_entity_poly.entity_id
_entity_poly.type
_entity_poly.pdbx_seq_one_letter_code
_entity_poly.pdbx_strand_id
1 'polypeptide(L)'
;MSETTIDTAIAAWKAATTKSGRDVAAEAIEEHIAHRTPEDGDYQAATAELLARLEAEAGPLGKEPGVYDDDTLLDGDARLPHVFVHLDGMGNEARYWYIGLETYEVHDYDRDRRAWIGRGTNRYADDTTVEDFLALQDVD
;
A
#
# COMPACT_ATOMS: atom_id res chain seq x y z
N MET A 1 -20.51 -15.24 22.47
CA MET A 1 -19.52 -14.88 21.42
C MET A 1 -20.35 -14.49 20.22
N SER A 2 -20.41 -13.21 19.88
CA SER A 2 -21.19 -12.75 18.72
C SER A 2 -20.43 -13.17 17.46
N GLU A 3 -21.02 -14.01 16.62
CA GLU A 3 -20.47 -14.31 15.29
C GLU A 3 -20.26 -13.00 14.53
N THR A 4 -19.07 -12.81 13.96
CA THR A 4 -18.82 -11.70 13.05
C THR A 4 -19.82 -11.80 11.90
N THR A 5 -20.69 -10.81 11.77
CA THR A 5 -21.67 -10.79 10.67
C THR A 5 -20.96 -10.50 9.35
N ILE A 6 -21.50 -11.01 8.25
CA ILE A 6 -20.94 -10.73 6.91
C ILE A 6 -20.82 -9.22 6.64
N ASP A 7 -21.75 -8.41 7.14
CA ASP A 7 -21.69 -6.95 7.04
C ASP A 7 -20.47 -6.35 7.75
N THR A 8 -20.08 -6.92 8.89
CA THR A 8 -18.88 -6.48 9.64
C THR A 8 -17.61 -6.81 8.87
N ALA A 9 -17.55 -8.01 8.27
CA ALA A 9 -16.40 -8.41 7.46
C ALA A 9 -16.30 -7.59 6.16
N ILE A 10 -17.42 -7.31 5.49
CA ILE A 10 -17.47 -6.41 4.32
C ILE A 10 -17.06 -4.98 4.70
N ALA A 11 -17.54 -4.45 5.83
CA ALA A 11 -17.15 -3.12 6.28
C ALA A 11 -15.65 -3.05 6.60
N ALA A 12 -15.09 -4.08 7.25
CA ALA A 12 -13.66 -4.19 7.51
C ALA A 12 -12.86 -4.26 6.20
N TRP A 13 -13.32 -5.05 5.23
CA TRP A 13 -12.67 -5.16 3.91
C TRP A 13 -12.65 -3.81 3.18
N LYS A 14 -13.78 -3.08 3.17
CA LYS A 14 -13.88 -1.75 2.55
C LYS A 14 -13.04 -0.68 3.26
N ALA A 15 -12.88 -0.79 4.58
CA ALA A 15 -12.10 0.14 5.39
C ALA A 15 -10.59 -0.18 5.37
N ALA A 16 -10.20 -1.39 4.96
CA ALA A 16 -8.80 -1.81 4.95
C ALA A 16 -7.99 -0.98 3.94
N THR A 17 -6.93 -0.36 4.46
CA THR A 17 -5.97 0.43 3.68
C THR A 17 -4.77 -0.39 3.22
N THR A 18 -4.65 -1.64 3.68
CA THR A 18 -3.54 -2.55 3.37
C THR A 18 -4.04 -3.88 2.80
N LYS A 19 -3.16 -4.57 2.05
CA LYS A 19 -3.44 -5.89 1.49
C LYS A 19 -3.72 -6.92 2.58
N SER A 20 -2.88 -7.01 3.60
CA SER A 20 -3.09 -7.91 4.73
C SER A 20 -4.41 -7.63 5.46
N GLY A 21 -4.83 -6.36 5.56
CA GLY A 21 -6.14 -6.01 6.13
C GLY A 21 -7.31 -6.50 5.27
N ARG A 22 -7.21 -6.39 3.93
CA ARG A 22 -8.20 -6.95 3.01
C ARG A 22 -8.18 -8.49 3.03
N ASP A 23 -7.02 -9.12 3.12
CA ASP A 23 -6.87 -10.59 3.14
C ASP A 23 -7.53 -11.19 4.39
N VAL A 24 -7.29 -10.62 5.58
CA VAL A 24 -7.93 -11.06 6.83
C VAL A 24 -9.46 -10.90 6.77
N ALA A 25 -9.93 -9.78 6.22
CA ALA A 25 -11.36 -9.55 6.06
C ALA A 25 -11.98 -10.47 4.99
N ALA A 26 -11.22 -10.81 3.94
CA ALA A 26 -11.64 -11.74 2.90
C ALA A 26 -11.78 -13.17 3.44
N GLU A 27 -10.86 -13.61 4.31
CA GLU A 27 -10.96 -14.89 5.02
C GLU A 27 -12.25 -14.97 5.85
N ALA A 28 -12.55 -13.92 6.63
CA ALA A 28 -13.79 -13.86 7.41
C ALA A 28 -15.07 -13.86 6.54
N ILE A 29 -15.02 -13.24 5.35
CA ILE A 29 -16.10 -13.31 4.36
C ILE A 29 -16.24 -14.75 3.84
N GLU A 30 -15.14 -15.40 3.48
CA GLU A 30 -15.13 -16.77 2.98
C GLU A 30 -15.70 -17.74 4.01
N GLU A 31 -15.25 -17.67 5.27
CA GLU A 31 -15.75 -18.50 6.37
C GLU A 31 -17.26 -18.33 6.55
N HIS A 32 -17.77 -17.10 6.48
CA HIS A 32 -19.19 -16.84 6.61
C HIS A 32 -19.99 -17.43 5.43
N ILE A 33 -19.52 -17.25 4.19
CA ILE A 33 -20.18 -17.81 3.01
C ILE A 33 -20.13 -19.34 3.04
N ALA A 34 -18.98 -19.94 3.39
CA ALA A 34 -18.82 -21.38 3.54
C ALA A 34 -19.82 -21.94 4.57
N HIS A 35 -19.97 -21.30 5.72
CA HIS A 35 -20.90 -21.74 6.77
C HIS A 35 -22.39 -21.65 6.36
N ARG A 36 -22.72 -20.74 5.43
CA ARG A 36 -24.10 -20.49 4.98
C ARG A 36 -24.46 -21.20 3.68
N THR A 37 -23.46 -21.73 2.98
CA THR A 37 -23.64 -22.45 1.73
C THR A 37 -24.06 -23.90 2.00
N PRO A 38 -25.11 -24.42 1.34
CA PRO A 38 -25.48 -25.83 1.43
C PRO A 38 -24.36 -26.77 0.96
N GLU A 39 -24.40 -28.05 1.34
CA GLU A 39 -23.35 -29.04 1.02
C GLU A 39 -23.02 -29.16 -0.48
N ASP A 40 -23.98 -28.89 -1.37
CA ASP A 40 -23.80 -28.90 -2.84
C ASP A 40 -23.50 -27.53 -3.45
N GLY A 41 -23.35 -26.48 -2.63
CA GLY A 41 -23.15 -25.11 -3.10
C GLY A 41 -21.68 -24.75 -3.26
N ASP A 42 -21.38 -23.99 -4.32
CA ASP A 42 -20.04 -23.48 -4.60
C ASP A 42 -19.78 -22.16 -3.84
N TYR A 43 -19.40 -22.28 -2.57
CA TYR A 43 -19.10 -21.12 -1.73
C TYR A 43 -17.87 -20.35 -2.23
N GLN A 44 -16.95 -21.02 -2.94
CA GLN A 44 -15.71 -20.43 -3.44
C GLN A 44 -16.02 -19.48 -4.60
N ALA A 45 -16.89 -19.88 -5.52
CA ALA A 45 -17.40 -19.01 -6.57
C ALA A 45 -18.16 -17.80 -5.99
N ALA A 46 -19.04 -18.02 -5.02
CA ALA A 46 -19.80 -16.94 -4.36
C ALA A 46 -18.88 -15.93 -3.63
N THR A 47 -17.85 -16.41 -2.94
CA THR A 47 -16.83 -15.57 -2.31
C THR A 47 -16.05 -14.77 -3.35
N ALA A 48 -15.59 -15.41 -4.43
CA ALA A 48 -14.84 -14.73 -5.48
C ALA A 48 -15.67 -13.65 -6.18
N GLU A 49 -16.95 -13.90 -6.48
CA GLU A 49 -17.87 -12.91 -7.05
C GLU A 49 -18.06 -11.71 -6.11
N LEU A 50 -18.23 -11.95 -4.81
CA LEU A 50 -18.36 -10.87 -3.82
C LEU A 50 -17.08 -10.04 -3.73
N LEU A 51 -15.91 -10.67 -3.61
CA LEU A 51 -14.63 -9.96 -3.51
C LEU A 51 -14.36 -9.13 -4.78
N ALA A 52 -14.63 -9.67 -5.97
CA ALA A 52 -14.49 -8.92 -7.22
C ALA A 52 -15.42 -7.69 -7.27
N ARG A 53 -16.66 -7.82 -6.76
CA ARG A 53 -17.58 -6.68 -6.66
C ARG A 53 -17.09 -5.64 -5.67
N LEU A 54 -16.59 -6.08 -4.51
CA LEU A 54 -16.03 -5.19 -3.49
C LEU A 54 -14.81 -4.44 -4.02
N GLU A 55 -13.94 -5.08 -4.80
CA GLU A 55 -12.81 -4.45 -5.47
C GLU A 55 -13.24 -3.42 -6.51
N ALA A 56 -14.26 -3.75 -7.33
CA ALA A 56 -14.83 -2.79 -8.27
C ALA A 56 -15.49 -1.58 -7.57
N GLU A 57 -16.12 -1.79 -6.40
CA GLU A 57 -16.77 -0.73 -5.62
C GLU A 57 -15.76 0.15 -4.85
N ALA A 58 -14.75 -0.46 -4.21
CA ALA A 58 -13.80 0.23 -3.34
C ALA A 58 -12.58 0.76 -4.11
N GLY A 59 -12.33 0.24 -5.32
CA GLY A 59 -11.12 0.51 -6.09
C GLY A 59 -9.91 -0.29 -5.62
N PRO A 60 -8.80 -0.19 -6.37
CA PRO A 60 -7.55 -0.82 -5.99
C PRO A 60 -7.08 -0.33 -4.62
N LEU A 61 -6.35 -1.19 -3.91
CA LEU A 61 -5.56 -0.71 -2.78
C LEU A 61 -4.65 0.41 -3.24
N GLY A 62 -4.35 1.37 -2.36
CA GLY A 62 -3.27 2.31 -2.62
C GLY A 62 -1.97 1.56 -2.94
N LYS A 63 -1.03 2.23 -3.61
CA LYS A 63 0.32 1.71 -3.83
C LYS A 63 0.90 1.15 -2.52
N GLU A 64 1.64 0.06 -2.60
CA GLU A 64 2.31 -0.53 -1.45
C GLU A 64 3.39 0.43 -0.91
N PRO A 65 3.70 0.42 0.39
CA PRO A 65 4.83 1.22 0.89
C PRO A 65 6.14 0.80 0.22
N GLY A 66 6.97 1.78 -0.12
CA GLY A 66 8.25 1.53 -0.78
C GLY A 66 8.73 2.68 -1.66
N VAL A 67 9.73 2.38 -2.47
CA VAL A 67 10.34 3.34 -3.41
C VAL A 67 9.86 3.07 -4.82
N TYR A 68 9.36 4.10 -5.47
CA TYR A 68 8.81 4.07 -6.81
C TYR A 68 9.65 4.91 -7.76
N ASP A 69 10.00 4.33 -8.90
CA ASP A 69 10.38 5.09 -10.10
C ASP A 69 9.11 5.27 -10.95
N ASP A 70 8.58 6.49 -10.94
CA ASP A 70 7.28 6.86 -11.53
C ASP A 70 6.12 6.04 -10.93
N ASP A 71 5.67 4.99 -11.62
CA ASP A 71 4.64 4.06 -11.16
C ASP A 71 5.16 2.66 -10.82
N THR A 72 6.47 2.40 -10.96
CA THR A 72 7.07 1.08 -10.77
C THR A 72 7.70 0.97 -9.38
N LEU A 73 7.23 0.01 -8.57
CA LEU A 73 7.87 -0.33 -7.30
C LEU A 73 9.26 -0.92 -7.57
N LEU A 74 10.28 -0.39 -6.91
CA LEU A 74 11.65 -0.85 -7.03
C LEU A 74 11.95 -2.00 -6.07
N ASP A 75 12.80 -2.91 -6.52
CA ASP A 75 13.34 -3.99 -5.70
C ASP A 75 14.31 -3.45 -4.64
N GLY A 76 14.42 -4.13 -3.50
CA GLY A 76 15.28 -3.70 -2.38
C GLY A 76 16.75 -3.55 -2.76
N ASP A 77 17.27 -4.41 -3.64
CA ASP A 77 18.67 -4.38 -4.09
C ASP A 77 18.93 -3.31 -5.18
N ALA A 78 17.88 -2.65 -5.68
CA ALA A 78 18.02 -1.61 -6.69
C ALA A 78 18.68 -0.35 -6.11
N ARG A 79 19.48 0.36 -6.92
CA ARG A 79 20.01 1.67 -6.53
C ARG A 79 18.94 2.75 -6.64
N LEU A 80 19.07 3.80 -5.82
CA LEU A 80 18.20 4.96 -5.88
C LEU A 80 18.27 5.65 -7.26
N PRO A 81 17.12 5.86 -7.94
CA PRO A 81 17.08 6.62 -9.18
C PRO A 81 17.42 8.10 -8.99
N HIS A 82 17.56 8.83 -10.10
CA HIS A 82 17.71 10.30 -10.07
C HIS A 82 16.44 11.01 -9.56
N VAL A 83 15.27 10.45 -9.83
CA VAL A 83 13.99 10.94 -9.32
C VAL A 83 13.20 9.73 -8.86
N PHE A 84 12.72 9.74 -7.63
CA PHE A 84 11.88 8.66 -7.11
C PHE A 84 10.85 9.20 -6.11
N VAL A 85 9.82 8.40 -5.84
CA VAL A 85 8.82 8.66 -4.81
C VAL A 85 8.94 7.60 -3.74
N HIS A 86 9.10 8.03 -2.49
CA HIS A 86 8.94 7.17 -1.33
C HIS A 86 7.49 7.28 -0.85
N LEU A 87 6.81 6.14 -0.74
CA LEU A 87 5.51 6.01 -0.10
C LEU A 87 5.68 5.31 1.24
N ASP A 88 5.38 5.98 2.35
CA ASP A 88 5.52 5.40 3.68
C ASP A 88 4.36 4.46 4.05
N GLY A 89 4.48 3.76 5.18
CA GLY A 89 3.45 2.86 5.70
C GLY A 89 2.13 3.54 6.10
N MET A 90 2.11 4.87 6.19
CA MET A 90 0.92 5.68 6.50
C MET A 90 0.27 6.27 5.23
N GLY A 91 0.88 6.07 4.06
CA GLY A 91 0.43 6.58 2.78
C GLY A 91 0.91 8.00 2.45
N ASN A 92 1.89 8.55 3.17
CA ASN A 92 2.49 9.83 2.81
C ASN A 92 3.50 9.64 1.68
N GLU A 93 3.47 10.55 0.71
CA GLU A 93 4.36 10.54 -0.45
C GLU A 93 5.42 11.61 -0.31
N ALA A 94 6.69 11.21 -0.45
CA ALA A 94 7.83 12.11 -0.53
C ALA A 94 8.58 11.89 -1.85
N ARG A 95 8.76 12.94 -2.63
CA ARG A 95 9.52 12.92 -3.88
C ARG A 95 10.94 13.38 -3.63
N TYR A 96 11.89 12.61 -4.15
CA TYR A 96 13.32 12.87 -4.09
C TYR A 96 13.81 13.21 -5.50
N TRP A 97 14.51 14.34 -5.63
CA TRP A 97 15.14 14.76 -6.89
C TRP A 97 16.64 14.96 -6.67
N TYR A 98 17.45 14.13 -7.32
CA TYR A 98 18.90 14.25 -7.33
C TYR A 98 19.35 15.58 -7.92
N ILE A 99 20.14 16.33 -7.15
CA ILE A 99 20.70 17.63 -7.53
C ILE A 99 22.23 17.60 -7.66
N GLY A 100 22.86 16.42 -7.55
CA GLY A 100 24.30 16.23 -7.63
C GLY A 100 24.97 15.99 -6.28
N LEU A 101 26.22 15.52 -6.30
CA LEU A 101 27.04 15.29 -5.10
C LEU A 101 26.31 14.48 -4.03
N GLU A 102 25.72 13.34 -4.43
CA GLU A 102 25.00 12.43 -3.52
C GLU A 102 23.79 13.08 -2.82
N THR A 103 23.31 14.23 -3.32
CA THR A 103 22.28 15.04 -2.66
C THR A 103 20.97 15.00 -3.43
N TYR A 104 19.88 14.83 -2.68
CA TYR A 104 18.50 14.84 -3.16
C TYR A 104 17.72 15.96 -2.50
N GLU A 105 17.01 16.77 -3.29
CA GLU A 105 15.97 17.67 -2.78
C GLU A 105 14.69 16.87 -2.50
N VAL A 106 14.12 17.06 -1.32
CA VAL A 106 12.96 16.30 -0.82
C VAL A 106 11.72 17.16 -0.84
N HIS A 107 10.61 16.62 -1.33
CA HIS A 107 9.32 17.28 -1.36
C HIS A 107 8.23 16.36 -0.82
N ASP A 108 7.47 16.79 0.18
CA ASP A 108 6.31 16.04 0.65
C ASP A 108 5.08 16.43 -0.17
N TYR A 109 4.21 15.47 -0.47
CA TYR A 109 2.93 15.75 -1.09
C TYR A 109 1.89 16.17 -0.05
N ASP A 110 1.50 17.45 -0.07
CA ASP A 110 0.38 17.96 0.70
C ASP A 110 -0.93 17.64 -0.04
N ARG A 111 -1.67 16.64 0.47
CA ARG A 111 -2.94 16.18 -0.13
C ARG A 111 -4.05 17.24 -0.07
N ASP A 112 -4.07 18.07 0.97
CA ASP A 112 -5.09 19.11 1.15
C ASP A 112 -4.92 20.22 0.11
N ARG A 113 -3.66 20.62 -0.13
CA ARG A 113 -3.30 21.64 -1.11
C ARG A 113 -3.09 21.09 -2.51
N ARG A 114 -3.00 19.76 -2.65
CA ARG A 114 -2.64 19.04 -3.87
C ARG A 114 -1.34 19.54 -4.48
N ALA A 115 -0.33 19.77 -3.65
CA ALA A 115 0.92 20.40 -4.04
C ALA A 115 2.13 19.72 -3.36
N TRP A 116 3.27 19.76 -4.06
CA TRP A 116 4.55 19.32 -3.52
C TRP A 116 5.20 20.46 -2.72
N ILE A 117 5.59 20.18 -1.47
CA ILE A 117 6.17 21.16 -0.55
C ILE A 117 7.62 20.76 -0.26
N GLY A 118 8.56 21.63 -0.63
CA GLY A 118 9.98 21.39 -0.38
C GLY A 118 10.31 21.29 1.12
N ARG A 119 11.10 20.30 1.50
CA ARG A 119 11.53 19.99 2.87
C ARG A 119 13.02 20.22 3.13
N GLY A 120 13.78 20.49 2.07
CA GLY A 120 15.23 20.62 2.13
C GLY A 120 15.90 19.51 1.35
N THR A 121 17.07 19.08 1.81
CA THR A 121 17.91 18.13 1.08
C THR A 121 18.43 17.02 1.98
N ASN A 122 18.42 15.79 1.46
CA ASN A 122 19.05 14.63 2.09
C ASN A 122 20.25 14.17 1.26
N ARG A 123 21.21 13.52 1.92
CA ARG A 123 22.40 12.99 1.24
C ARG A 123 22.43 11.47 1.38
N TYR A 124 22.57 10.78 0.25
CA TYR A 124 22.66 9.32 0.15
C TYR A 124 23.82 8.96 -0.76
N ALA A 125 24.69 8.05 -0.33
CA ALA A 125 25.83 7.62 -1.13
C ALA A 125 25.39 7.04 -2.49
N ASP A 126 26.21 7.16 -3.53
CA ASP A 126 25.84 6.72 -4.90
C ASP A 126 25.57 5.20 -5.02
N ASP A 127 25.99 4.41 -4.04
CA ASP A 127 25.74 2.98 -3.92
C ASP A 127 24.61 2.61 -2.96
N THR A 128 23.91 3.59 -2.39
CA THR A 128 22.74 3.37 -1.53
C THR A 128 21.65 2.60 -2.30
N THR A 129 21.23 1.48 -1.75
CA THR A 129 20.12 0.69 -2.27
C THR A 129 18.77 1.17 -1.74
N VAL A 130 17.67 0.67 -2.33
CA VAL A 130 16.32 0.92 -1.83
C VAL A 130 16.16 0.36 -0.42
N GLU A 131 16.69 -0.83 -0.13
CA GLU A 131 16.65 -1.42 1.21
C GLU A 131 17.40 -0.55 2.22
N ASP A 132 18.63 -0.10 1.89
CA ASP A 132 19.40 0.81 2.76
C ASP A 132 18.64 2.11 3.03
N PHE A 133 18.05 2.70 1.99
CA PHE A 133 17.25 3.91 2.11
C PHE A 133 16.05 3.70 3.04
N LEU A 134 15.27 2.64 2.83
CA LEU A 134 14.09 2.35 3.65
C LEU A 134 14.48 2.09 5.11
N ALA A 135 15.58 1.38 5.35
CA ALA A 135 16.12 1.15 6.68
C ALA A 135 16.51 2.46 7.39
N LEU A 136 16.95 3.48 6.65
CA LEU A 136 17.22 4.81 7.20
C LEU A 136 15.94 5.61 7.51
N GLN A 137 14.86 5.39 6.78
CA GLN A 137 13.58 6.10 7.00
C GLN A 137 12.81 5.57 8.23
N ASP A 138 13.06 4.33 8.66
CA ASP A 138 12.36 3.70 9.79
C ASP A 138 12.87 4.17 11.17
N VAL A 139 14.01 4.87 11.21
CA VAL A 139 14.72 5.22 12.45
C VAL A 139 14.33 6.60 13.03
N ASP A 140 13.40 7.33 12.39
CA ASP A 140 13.00 8.70 12.79
C ASP A 140 11.61 8.75 13.47
#